data_AF-G4CY66-F1
#
_entry.id   AF-G4CY66-F1
#
_cell.length_a   1.000
_cell.length_b   1.000
_cell.length_c   1.000
_cell.angle_alpha   90.00
_cell.angle_beta   90.00
_cell.angle_gamma   90.00
#
_symmetry.space_group_name_H-M   'P 1'
#
loop_
_entity.id
_entity.type
_entity.pdbx_description
1 polymer ?
#
loop_
_entity_poly.entity_id
_entity_poly.type
_entity_poly.pdbx_seq_one_letter_code
_entity_poly.pdbx_strand_id
1 'polypeptide(L)'
;MTDPLASGTPLVIAAHGTRDESGVAECRALADRIAEKLPGIPVELGFVELAEPGIPEAVRAAVSQAPEVPEGADGDEKPAAAVVVPLMFNTGGHVREDIPEAIDEGRGDARVMYSAPLLPDVRMRKALNRRLAEILAAGEGREEWRSRDTAVVLVGRGALVSDANASHYTLTRMFWEENDLDRVEPAFIQVTRPSVPEALSALAAQGADQIVVQGNFLFPGLLHVWMTEQVEAWQASHPGVEIRIAPVIGDCDEVADVVVDRYREPLDEVGLGEGAPVYMTGLRLQGRKVLVVGAGHVAERRVVRLLEAGAEVHVVAPNSGIQLTRMSRKGLVDLERRAFQVEDLDGVWFVQALTNDPEVNALVAEEADKRGVFCVRGDKGRKGSAFTPATERAGGMTVSVVGDRTPRRSAKLRDEVLRALQG
;
A
#
# COMPACT_ATOMS: atom_id res chain seq x y z
N MET A 1 14.81 -3.90 -19.23
CA MET A 1 13.59 -3.06 -19.22
C MET A 1 13.66 -2.22 -17.97
N THR A 2 14.04 -0.97 -18.20
CA THR A 2 14.05 0.15 -17.27
C THR A 2 12.74 0.20 -16.49
N ASP A 3 12.85 0.53 -15.21
CA ASP A 3 11.72 0.89 -14.37
C ASP A 3 10.87 1.93 -15.12
N PRO A 4 9.59 1.67 -15.43
CA PRO A 4 8.74 2.60 -16.18
C PRO A 4 8.55 3.96 -15.48
N LEU A 5 9.05 4.13 -14.25
CA LEU A 5 9.02 5.38 -13.48
C LEU A 5 10.38 6.02 -13.28
N ALA A 6 11.44 5.35 -13.71
CA ALA A 6 12.74 5.98 -13.88
C ALA A 6 12.78 6.90 -15.12
N SER A 7 11.63 7.22 -15.73
CA SER A 7 11.51 7.95 -17.01
C SER A 7 11.13 9.43 -16.87
N GLY A 8 11.15 10.03 -15.68
CA GLY A 8 10.85 11.46 -15.53
C GLY A 8 9.37 11.80 -15.25
N THR A 9 8.53 10.82 -14.91
CA THR A 9 7.09 11.05 -14.69
C THR A 9 6.84 11.94 -13.47
N PRO A 10 6.18 13.10 -13.61
CA PRO A 10 5.84 13.99 -12.51
C PRO A 10 5.09 13.31 -11.35
N LEU A 11 5.43 13.71 -10.13
CA LEU A 11 4.74 13.33 -8.89
C LEU A 11 3.75 14.42 -8.49
N VAL A 12 2.53 14.03 -8.13
CA VAL A 12 1.56 14.88 -7.44
C VAL A 12 1.35 14.35 -6.03
N ILE A 13 1.65 15.16 -5.02
CA ILE A 13 1.32 14.87 -3.63
C ILE A 13 -0.09 15.38 -3.38
N ALA A 14 -1.01 14.49 -3.04
CA ALA A 14 -2.39 14.82 -2.69
C ALA A 14 -2.54 14.89 -1.16
N ALA A 15 -2.50 16.09 -0.60
CA ALA A 15 -2.69 16.34 0.83
C ALA A 15 -4.14 16.69 1.16
N HIS A 16 -4.56 16.49 2.41
CA HIS A 16 -5.92 16.84 2.82
C HIS A 16 -6.17 18.36 2.78
N GLY A 17 -5.21 19.12 3.32
CA GLY A 17 -5.27 20.58 3.45
C GLY A 17 -5.78 21.04 4.81
N THR A 18 -5.46 22.29 5.14
CA THR A 18 -5.78 22.92 6.42
C THR A 18 -5.81 24.44 6.22
N ARG A 19 -6.61 25.14 7.04
CA ARG A 19 -6.62 26.61 7.09
C ARG A 19 -5.47 27.18 7.92
N ASP A 20 -4.74 26.33 8.64
CA ASP A 20 -3.57 26.72 9.41
C ASP A 20 -2.39 26.96 8.47
N GLU A 21 -1.92 28.20 8.38
CA GLU A 21 -0.81 28.59 7.50
C GLU A 21 0.49 27.84 7.84
N SER A 22 0.72 27.53 9.12
CA SER A 22 1.90 26.74 9.53
C SER A 22 1.80 25.29 9.03
N GLY A 23 0.59 24.73 9.02
CA GLY A 23 0.30 23.41 8.47
C GLY A 23 0.54 23.34 6.96
N VAL A 24 0.10 24.37 6.23
CA VAL A 24 0.36 24.48 4.79
C VAL A 24 1.86 24.65 4.53
N ALA A 25 2.55 25.47 5.32
CA ALA A 25 3.99 25.69 5.17
C ALA A 25 4.81 24.42 5.40
N GLU A 26 4.52 23.64 6.44
CA GLU A 26 5.20 22.34 6.68
C GLU A 26 4.91 21.32 5.58
N CYS A 27 3.67 21.28 5.05
CA CYS A 27 3.34 20.40 3.94
C CYS A 27 4.11 20.77 2.66
N ARG A 28 4.35 22.07 2.42
CA ARG A 28 5.20 22.54 1.31
C ARG A 28 6.67 22.17 1.54
N ALA A 29 7.19 22.37 2.75
CA ALA A 29 8.55 21.96 3.10
C ALA A 29 8.78 20.45 2.88
N LEU A 30 7.79 19.62 3.21
CA LEU A 30 7.84 18.19 2.91
C LEU A 30 7.89 17.91 1.40
N ALA A 31 7.09 18.63 0.60
CA ALA A 31 7.12 18.51 -0.86
C ALA A 31 8.50 18.88 -1.44
N ASP A 32 9.12 19.95 -0.93
CA ASP A 32 10.48 20.35 -1.31
C ASP A 32 11.51 19.26 -0.96
N ARG A 33 11.43 18.69 0.26
CA ARG A 33 12.28 17.56 0.68
C ARG A 33 12.11 16.34 -0.23
N ILE A 34 10.89 16.04 -0.65
CA ILE A 34 10.60 14.94 -1.58
C ILE A 34 11.23 15.22 -2.96
N ALA A 35 11.14 16.47 -3.44
CA ALA A 35 11.77 16.89 -4.68
C ALA A 35 13.31 16.72 -4.64
N GLU A 36 13.96 17.06 -3.51
CA GLU A 36 15.39 16.82 -3.31
C GLU A 36 15.77 15.33 -3.43
N LYS A 37 14.88 14.43 -3.01
CA LYS A 37 15.08 12.97 -3.10
C LYS A 37 14.77 12.38 -4.48
N LEU A 38 14.14 13.15 -5.36
CA LEU A 38 13.73 12.75 -6.71
C LEU A 38 14.32 13.71 -7.77
N PRO A 39 15.66 13.75 -7.92
CA PRO A 39 16.29 14.69 -8.84
C PRO A 39 15.83 14.44 -10.29
N GLY A 40 15.36 15.51 -10.93
CA GLY A 40 14.85 15.46 -12.31
C GLY A 40 13.39 15.05 -12.44
N ILE A 41 12.67 14.84 -11.33
CA ILE A 41 11.23 14.57 -11.31
C ILE A 41 10.50 15.83 -10.83
N PRO A 42 9.57 16.39 -11.63
CA PRO A 42 8.69 17.45 -11.15
C PRO A 42 7.82 16.96 -9.99
N VAL A 43 7.73 17.73 -8.91
CA VAL A 43 6.90 17.44 -7.74
C VAL A 43 5.89 18.56 -7.57
N GLU A 44 4.62 18.24 -7.73
CA GLU A 44 3.49 19.13 -7.51
C GLU A 44 2.78 18.78 -6.19
N LEU A 45 2.22 19.77 -5.52
CA LEU A 45 1.44 19.61 -4.29
C LEU A 45 0.03 20.13 -4.52
N GLY A 46 -0.97 19.28 -4.30
CA GLY A 46 -2.37 19.64 -4.35
C GLY A 46 -3.11 19.29 -3.06
N PHE A 47 -4.13 20.07 -2.72
CA PHE A 47 -4.97 19.84 -1.55
C PHE A 47 -6.37 19.37 -1.94
N VAL A 48 -6.94 18.44 -1.17
CA VAL A 48 -8.34 18.00 -1.32
C VAL A 48 -9.27 19.17 -1.02
N GLU A 49 -9.00 19.91 0.06
CA GLU A 49 -9.80 21.06 0.48
C GLU A 49 -8.98 22.03 1.34
N LEU A 50 -9.57 23.18 1.68
CA LEU A 50 -9.09 24.15 2.68
C LEU A 50 -7.79 24.92 2.37
N ALA A 51 -7.02 24.48 1.39
CA ALA A 51 -5.78 25.12 0.94
C ALA A 51 -5.64 25.03 -0.58
N GLU A 52 -4.78 25.88 -1.15
CA GLU A 52 -4.53 25.96 -2.59
C GLU A 52 -3.06 25.64 -2.93
N PRO A 53 -2.76 25.09 -4.12
CA PRO A 53 -3.71 24.77 -5.18
C PRO A 53 -4.49 23.48 -4.90
N GLY A 54 -5.70 23.36 -5.44
CA GLY A 54 -6.45 22.10 -5.43
C GLY A 54 -5.76 20.98 -6.22
N ILE A 55 -6.07 19.72 -5.89
CA ILE A 55 -5.56 18.54 -6.62
C ILE A 55 -5.77 18.63 -8.15
N PRO A 56 -6.92 19.09 -8.69
CA PRO A 56 -7.09 19.18 -10.14
C PRO A 56 -6.08 20.13 -10.81
N GLU A 57 -5.70 21.21 -10.13
CA GLU A 57 -4.69 22.15 -10.63
C GLU A 57 -3.29 21.56 -10.58
N ALA A 58 -2.93 20.91 -9.46
CA ALA A 58 -1.65 20.21 -9.33
C ALA A 58 -1.49 19.09 -10.38
N VAL A 59 -2.56 18.35 -10.68
CA VAL A 59 -2.57 17.33 -11.73
C VAL A 59 -2.38 17.96 -13.12
N ARG A 60 -3.07 19.07 -13.43
CA ARG A 60 -2.85 19.79 -14.70
C ARG A 60 -1.41 20.27 -14.85
N ALA A 61 -0.83 20.83 -13.79
CA ALA A 61 0.56 21.27 -13.76
C ALA A 61 1.52 20.10 -14.01
N ALA A 62 1.32 18.97 -13.32
CA ALA A 62 2.12 17.76 -13.49
C ALA A 62 2.01 17.21 -14.92
N VAL A 63 0.81 17.05 -15.46
CA VAL A 63 0.59 16.55 -16.83
C VAL A 63 1.27 17.44 -17.87
N SER A 64 1.29 18.77 -17.68
CA SER A 64 1.96 19.69 -18.60
C SER A 64 3.50 19.56 -18.62
N GLN A 65 4.06 18.95 -17.57
CA GLN A 65 5.51 18.70 -17.41
C GLN A 65 5.90 17.26 -17.77
N ALA A 66 4.93 16.44 -18.21
CA ALA A 66 5.18 15.07 -18.61
C ALA A 66 6.14 15.02 -19.83
N PRO A 67 7.07 14.06 -19.88
CA PRO A 67 7.89 13.84 -21.07
C PRO A 67 7.03 13.58 -22.32
N GLU A 68 7.54 13.98 -23.49
CA GLU A 68 6.85 13.73 -24.77
C GLU A 68 6.59 12.23 -24.97
N VAL A 69 5.36 11.90 -25.38
CA VAL A 69 4.94 10.53 -25.66
C VAL A 69 5.52 10.13 -27.03
N PRO A 70 6.25 9.00 -27.15
CA PRO A 70 6.73 8.52 -28.43
C PRO A 70 5.59 8.32 -29.44
N GLU A 71 5.78 8.76 -30.68
CA GLU A 71 4.80 8.53 -31.77
C GLU A 71 4.48 7.03 -31.91
N GLY A 72 3.18 6.68 -31.84
CA GLY A 72 2.69 5.31 -32.00
C GLY A 72 2.40 4.53 -30.71
N ALA A 73 2.57 5.12 -29.53
CA ALA A 73 2.15 4.51 -28.27
C ALA A 73 0.64 4.67 -28.03
N ASP A 74 -0.12 3.57 -28.14
CA ASP A 74 -1.57 3.52 -27.90
C ASP A 74 -1.93 2.70 -26.65
N GLY A 75 -3.01 3.08 -25.97
CA GLY A 75 -3.55 2.34 -24.82
C GLY A 75 -2.57 2.19 -23.66
N ASP A 76 -2.43 0.96 -23.14
CA ASP A 76 -1.61 0.61 -21.97
C ASP A 76 -0.10 0.86 -22.15
N GLU A 77 0.37 1.05 -23.39
CA GLU A 77 1.78 1.32 -23.71
C GLU A 77 2.16 2.80 -23.54
N LYS A 78 1.18 3.70 -23.42
CA LYS A 78 1.42 5.13 -23.16
C LYS A 78 1.97 5.33 -21.74
N PRO A 79 3.13 5.99 -21.56
CA PRO A 79 3.66 6.27 -20.23
C PRO A 79 2.68 7.16 -19.44
N ALA A 80 2.66 6.98 -18.12
CA ALA A 80 1.86 7.85 -17.27
C ALA A 80 2.41 9.28 -17.32
N ALA A 81 1.51 10.24 -17.50
CA ALA A 81 1.81 11.66 -17.49
C ALA A 81 1.99 12.20 -16.07
N ALA A 82 1.45 11.53 -15.05
CA ALA A 82 1.69 11.84 -13.66
C ALA A 82 1.42 10.62 -12.76
N VAL A 83 2.00 10.63 -11.56
CA VAL A 83 1.68 9.71 -10.46
C VAL A 83 1.18 10.51 -9.28
N VAL A 84 0.02 10.16 -8.74
CA VAL A 84 -0.58 10.82 -7.58
C VAL A 84 -0.36 9.97 -6.32
N VAL A 85 0.18 10.58 -5.27
CA VAL A 85 0.40 9.94 -3.96
C VAL A 85 -0.44 10.62 -2.88
N PRO A 86 -1.41 9.90 -2.28
CA PRO A 86 -2.17 10.42 -1.14
C PRO A 86 -1.31 10.52 0.12
N LEU A 87 -1.25 11.72 0.69
CA LEU A 87 -0.60 11.99 1.97
C LEU A 87 -1.57 11.73 3.14
N MET A 88 -2.03 10.47 3.25
CA MET A 88 -3.01 10.01 4.25
C MET A 88 -2.53 8.72 4.94
N PHE A 89 -2.86 8.53 6.21
CA PHE A 89 -2.50 7.31 6.95
C PHE A 89 -3.29 6.06 6.55
N ASN A 90 -4.56 6.23 6.15
CA ASN A 90 -5.50 5.14 5.94
C ASN A 90 -6.33 5.36 4.67
N THR A 91 -6.93 4.29 4.17
CA THR A 91 -7.95 4.37 3.10
C THR A 91 -9.29 4.83 3.67
N GLY A 92 -9.63 6.11 3.51
CA GLY A 92 -10.94 6.69 3.83
C GLY A 92 -11.59 7.38 2.61
N GLY A 93 -12.75 8.04 2.79
CA GLY A 93 -13.51 8.70 1.71
C GLY A 93 -12.64 9.47 0.73
N HIS A 94 -11.77 10.35 1.24
CA HIS A 94 -10.80 11.10 0.42
C HIS A 94 -9.96 10.22 -0.52
N VAL A 95 -9.42 9.10 -0.02
CA VAL A 95 -8.57 8.22 -0.81
C VAL A 95 -9.38 7.41 -1.82
N ARG A 96 -10.67 7.16 -1.54
CA ARG A 96 -11.53 6.28 -2.34
C ARG A 96 -12.37 7.01 -3.40
N GLU A 97 -12.71 8.27 -3.13
CA GLU A 97 -13.74 9.03 -3.84
C GLU A 97 -13.18 10.40 -4.25
N ASP A 98 -12.87 11.27 -3.28
CA ASP A 98 -12.55 12.68 -3.57
C ASP A 98 -11.26 12.87 -4.40
N ILE A 99 -10.17 12.16 -4.06
CA ILE A 99 -8.91 12.27 -4.81
C ILE A 99 -9.06 11.69 -6.23
N PRO A 100 -9.64 10.49 -6.44
CA PRO A 100 -9.96 10.00 -7.78
C PRO A 100 -10.78 10.97 -8.63
N GLU A 101 -11.83 11.58 -8.07
CA GLU A 101 -12.65 12.58 -8.79
C GLU A 101 -11.80 13.80 -9.18
N ALA A 102 -11.00 14.32 -8.26
CA ALA A 102 -10.10 15.44 -8.52
C ALA A 102 -9.01 15.10 -9.57
N ILE A 103 -8.55 13.85 -9.64
CA ILE A 103 -7.66 13.38 -10.69
C ILE A 103 -8.37 13.40 -12.04
N ASP A 104 -9.60 12.92 -12.11
CA ASP A 104 -10.41 12.92 -13.34
C ASP A 104 -10.65 14.33 -13.89
N GLU A 105 -10.92 15.30 -13.02
CA GLU A 105 -11.04 16.71 -13.39
C GLU A 105 -9.74 17.33 -13.91
N GLY A 106 -8.59 16.88 -13.37
CA GLY A 106 -7.28 17.43 -13.69
C GLY A 106 -6.60 16.81 -14.92
N ARG A 107 -6.85 15.52 -15.19
CA ARG A 107 -6.03 14.74 -16.14
C ARG A 107 -6.36 14.96 -17.62
N GLY A 108 -7.57 15.41 -17.95
CA GLY A 108 -8.05 15.41 -19.33
C GLY A 108 -7.96 14.01 -19.96
N ASP A 109 -7.34 13.89 -21.13
CA ASP A 109 -7.10 12.60 -21.81
C ASP A 109 -5.76 11.94 -21.40
N ALA A 110 -5.05 12.50 -20.43
CA ALA A 110 -3.76 11.98 -19.99
C ALA A 110 -3.94 10.77 -19.05
N ARG A 111 -3.04 9.80 -19.19
CA ARG A 111 -2.96 8.68 -18.26
C ARG A 111 -2.30 9.14 -16.97
N VAL A 112 -3.01 9.06 -15.86
CA VAL A 112 -2.51 9.38 -14.51
C VAL A 112 -2.61 8.15 -13.63
N MET A 113 -1.50 7.81 -12.96
CA MET A 113 -1.45 6.69 -12.03
C MET A 113 -1.77 7.16 -10.61
N TYR A 114 -2.41 6.28 -9.83
CA TYR A 114 -2.80 6.58 -8.46
C TYR A 114 -2.21 5.53 -7.50
N SER A 115 -1.37 5.96 -6.57
CA SER A 115 -0.68 5.05 -5.65
C SER A 115 -1.47 4.78 -4.37
N ALA A 116 -0.99 3.83 -3.56
CA ALA A 116 -1.50 3.65 -2.21
C ALA A 116 -1.19 4.88 -1.33
N PRO A 117 -2.04 5.18 -0.33
CA PRO A 117 -1.71 6.18 0.69
C PRO A 117 -0.49 5.71 1.53
N LEU A 118 -0.07 6.50 2.51
CA LEU A 118 1.11 6.17 3.33
C LEU A 118 1.01 4.78 3.99
N LEU A 119 -0.17 4.45 4.53
CA LEU A 119 -0.43 3.21 5.29
C LEU A 119 0.49 3.07 6.53
N PRO A 120 0.25 2.07 7.41
CA PRO A 120 1.20 1.77 8.48
C PRO A 120 2.59 1.41 7.91
N ASP A 121 3.60 2.18 8.32
CA ASP A 121 5.00 1.98 7.92
C ASP A 121 5.92 2.18 9.14
N VAL A 122 7.01 1.41 9.19
CA VAL A 122 8.02 1.49 10.26
C VAL A 122 8.64 2.88 10.38
N ARG A 123 8.79 3.61 9.27
CA ARG A 123 9.33 4.98 9.24
C ARG A 123 8.37 5.98 9.89
N MET A 124 7.06 5.82 9.71
CA MET A 124 6.08 6.66 10.41
C MET A 124 6.19 6.50 11.92
N ARG A 125 6.40 5.26 12.40
CA ARG A 125 6.69 5.02 13.83
C ARG A 125 8.03 5.63 14.27
N LYS A 126 9.08 5.54 13.47
CA LYS A 126 10.37 6.19 13.77
C LYS A 126 10.22 7.71 13.92
N ALA A 127 9.39 8.33 13.07
CA ALA A 127 9.10 9.75 13.17
C ALA A 127 8.39 10.10 14.49
N LEU A 128 7.40 9.29 14.90
CA LEU A 128 6.77 9.43 16.21
C LEU A 128 7.78 9.26 17.37
N ASN A 129 8.65 8.24 17.31
CA ASN A 129 9.67 8.01 18.34
C ASN A 129 10.65 9.19 18.43
N ARG A 130 10.98 9.84 17.30
CA ARG A 130 11.80 11.05 17.29
C ARG A 130 11.10 12.20 18.01
N ARG A 131 9.82 12.45 17.72
CA ARG A 131 9.05 13.52 18.38
C ARG A 131 8.92 13.29 19.89
N LEU A 132 8.81 12.03 20.31
CA LEU A 132 8.87 11.67 21.72
C LEU A 132 10.26 11.98 22.32
N ALA A 133 11.34 11.56 21.67
CA ALA A 133 12.68 11.82 22.17
C ALA A 133 12.98 13.33 22.30
N GLU A 134 12.54 14.13 21.32
CA GLU A 134 12.67 15.59 21.32
C GLU A 134 11.96 16.23 22.52
N ILE A 135 10.74 15.79 22.86
CA ILE A 135 9.97 16.37 23.97
C ILE A 135 10.45 15.88 25.35
N LEU A 136 11.07 14.70 25.42
CA LEU A 136 11.66 14.16 26.65
C LEU A 136 13.00 14.84 26.99
N ALA A 137 13.85 15.10 25.99
CA ALA A 137 15.22 15.59 26.13
C ALA A 137 15.38 16.99 26.77
N ALA A 138 14.28 17.69 27.04
CA ALA A 138 14.20 19.06 27.55
C ALA A 138 14.81 20.16 26.66
N GLY A 139 14.00 21.18 26.37
CA GLY A 139 14.46 22.43 25.76
C GLY A 139 15.01 23.42 26.80
N GLU A 140 15.35 24.64 26.36
CA GLU A 140 15.89 25.71 27.22
C GLU A 140 15.02 25.94 28.47
N GLY A 141 15.54 25.55 29.64
CA GLY A 141 14.92 25.81 30.95
C GLY A 141 13.97 24.74 31.50
N ARG A 142 13.88 23.54 30.89
CA ARG A 142 13.09 22.42 31.41
C ARG A 142 13.98 21.26 31.87
N GLU A 143 13.49 20.41 32.77
CA GLU A 143 14.21 19.20 33.20
C GLU A 143 13.97 18.06 32.21
N GLU A 144 15.00 17.28 31.91
CA GLU A 144 14.89 16.08 31.07
C GLU A 144 14.01 15.02 31.76
N TRP A 145 13.11 14.41 31.00
CA TRP A 145 12.27 13.31 31.49
C TRP A 145 12.80 11.96 31.02
N ARG A 146 12.83 10.98 31.92
CA ARG A 146 13.23 9.61 31.59
C ARG A 146 12.03 8.86 31.03
N SER A 147 12.18 8.17 29.90
CA SER A 147 11.09 7.42 29.27
C SER A 147 10.39 6.47 30.24
N ARG A 148 11.14 5.71 31.03
CA ARG A 148 10.61 4.71 31.98
C ARG A 148 9.77 5.27 33.13
N ASP A 149 9.90 6.57 33.38
CA ASP A 149 9.17 7.29 34.42
C ASP A 149 8.02 8.11 33.79
N THR A 150 7.85 8.06 32.46
CA THR A 150 6.88 8.86 31.69
C THR A 150 5.79 7.97 31.07
N ALA A 151 4.53 8.41 31.18
CA ALA A 151 3.41 7.83 30.47
C ALA A 151 3.08 8.62 29.19
N VAL A 152 2.46 7.98 28.20
CA VAL A 152 2.09 8.64 26.93
C VAL A 152 0.62 8.40 26.59
N VAL A 153 -0.06 9.46 26.12
CA VAL A 153 -1.33 9.34 25.40
C VAL A 153 -1.05 9.49 23.91
N LEU A 154 -1.23 8.42 23.13
CA LEU A 154 -1.08 8.47 21.67
C LEU A 154 -2.43 8.74 21.02
N VAL A 155 -2.58 9.93 20.45
CA VAL A 155 -3.86 10.47 19.97
C VAL A 155 -4.02 10.25 18.47
N GLY A 156 -5.10 9.58 18.07
CA GLY A 156 -5.56 9.50 16.69
C GLY A 156 -6.79 10.38 16.45
N ARG A 157 -7.20 10.57 15.19
CA ARG A 157 -8.47 11.25 14.88
C ARG A 157 -9.69 10.41 15.31
N GLY A 158 -9.59 9.10 15.10
CA GLY A 158 -10.69 8.15 15.15
C GLY A 158 -11.45 8.10 13.83
N ALA A 159 -12.10 6.97 13.56
CA ALA A 159 -12.86 6.72 12.35
C ALA A 159 -14.17 5.96 12.66
N LEU A 160 -15.15 6.06 11.77
CA LEU A 160 -16.37 5.25 11.82
C LEU A 160 -16.11 3.77 11.43
N VAL A 161 -14.94 3.48 10.86
CA VAL A 161 -14.51 2.14 10.45
C VAL A 161 -13.68 1.50 11.57
N SER A 162 -14.11 0.33 12.04
CA SER A 162 -13.48 -0.39 13.16
C SER A 162 -12.02 -0.74 12.91
N ASP A 163 -11.67 -1.18 11.70
CA ASP A 163 -10.30 -1.62 11.35
C ASP A 163 -9.30 -0.46 11.40
N ALA A 164 -9.73 0.75 11.03
CA ALA A 164 -8.90 1.95 11.14
C ALA A 164 -8.61 2.29 12.62
N ASN A 165 -9.60 2.10 13.50
CA ASN A 165 -9.40 2.28 14.94
C ASN A 165 -8.50 1.18 15.52
N ALA A 166 -8.69 -0.09 15.15
CA ALA A 166 -7.84 -1.21 15.57
C ALA A 166 -6.37 -1.04 15.14
N SER A 167 -6.16 -0.44 13.96
CA SER A 167 -4.81 -0.07 13.48
C SER A 167 -4.14 0.95 14.39
N HIS A 168 -4.89 1.91 14.95
CA HIS A 168 -4.36 2.85 15.95
C HIS A 168 -3.93 2.14 17.23
N TYR A 169 -4.73 1.19 17.75
CA TYR A 169 -4.34 0.38 18.90
C TYR A 169 -3.06 -0.44 18.63
N THR A 170 -2.94 -1.00 17.43
CA THR A 170 -1.74 -1.74 17.02
C THR A 170 -0.51 -0.83 17.01
N LEU A 171 -0.64 0.36 16.44
CA LEU A 171 0.39 1.40 16.45
C LEU A 171 0.79 1.78 17.88
N THR A 172 -0.19 2.04 18.76
CA THR A 172 0.05 2.39 20.16
C THR A 172 0.82 1.29 20.88
N ARG A 173 0.46 0.02 20.69
CA ARG A 173 1.16 -1.10 21.34
C ARG A 173 2.61 -1.19 20.88
N MET A 174 2.82 -1.09 19.58
CA MET A 174 4.16 -1.10 18.99
C MET A 174 5.01 0.08 19.47
N PHE A 175 4.43 1.27 19.51
CA PHE A 175 5.09 2.47 20.01
C PHE A 175 5.51 2.31 21.48
N TRP A 176 4.68 1.69 22.31
CA TRP A 176 5.05 1.41 23.70
C TRP A 176 6.28 0.48 23.80
N GLU A 177 6.25 -0.65 23.10
CA GLU A 177 7.33 -1.66 23.16
C GLU A 177 8.68 -1.12 22.67
N GLU A 178 8.69 -0.07 21.85
CA GLU A 178 9.91 0.49 21.25
C GLU A 178 10.55 1.62 22.06
N ASN A 179 9.87 2.19 23.06
CA ASN A 179 10.31 3.45 23.70
C ASN A 179 10.60 3.37 25.22
N ASP A 180 10.57 2.18 25.85
CA ASP A 180 10.85 1.99 27.30
C ASP A 180 9.99 2.92 28.19
N LEU A 181 8.72 3.13 27.82
CA LEU A 181 7.78 4.00 28.53
C LEU A 181 7.11 3.26 29.69
N ASP A 182 6.75 3.97 30.77
CA ASP A 182 5.98 3.38 31.89
C ASP A 182 4.66 2.79 31.37
N ARG A 183 3.89 3.62 30.66
CA ARG A 183 2.57 3.29 30.12
C ARG A 183 2.28 4.04 28.84
N VAL A 184 1.44 3.46 27.98
CA VAL A 184 0.90 4.15 26.81
C VAL A 184 -0.59 3.84 26.66
N GLU A 185 -1.42 4.88 26.63
CA GLU A 185 -2.86 4.78 26.36
C GLU A 185 -3.18 5.32 24.97
N PRO A 186 -3.99 4.60 24.16
CA PRO A 186 -4.54 5.14 22.94
C PRO A 186 -5.67 6.12 23.27
N ALA A 187 -5.81 7.19 22.49
CA ALA A 187 -6.96 8.09 22.55
C ALA A 187 -7.39 8.56 21.17
N PHE A 188 -8.61 9.08 21.08
CA PHE A 188 -9.18 9.63 19.86
C PHE A 188 -9.78 11.02 20.11
N ILE A 189 -9.55 11.95 19.18
CA ILE A 189 -9.92 13.36 19.41
C ILE A 189 -11.42 13.66 19.26
N GLN A 190 -12.16 12.97 18.37
CA GLN A 190 -13.57 13.28 18.10
C GLN A 190 -14.46 12.07 17.80
N VAL A 191 -14.04 11.14 16.95
CA VAL A 191 -14.99 10.20 16.31
C VAL A 191 -15.37 9.00 17.18
N THR A 192 -14.46 8.54 18.02
CA THR A 192 -14.65 7.35 18.84
C THR A 192 -13.97 7.52 20.19
N ARG A 193 -14.02 6.49 21.04
CA ARG A 193 -13.48 6.47 22.40
C ARG A 193 -12.33 5.46 22.55
N PRO A 194 -11.47 5.62 23.57
CA PRO A 194 -11.48 6.68 24.59
C PRO A 194 -11.07 8.05 24.05
N SER A 195 -11.63 9.12 24.61
CA SER A 195 -11.26 10.51 24.35
C SER A 195 -9.95 10.88 25.04
N VAL A 196 -9.34 12.02 24.66
CA VAL A 196 -8.07 12.48 25.27
C VAL A 196 -8.20 12.66 26.79
N PRO A 197 -9.24 13.33 27.34
CA PRO A 197 -9.46 13.41 28.78
C PRO A 197 -9.67 12.06 29.48
N GLU A 198 -10.31 11.08 28.81
CA GLU A 198 -10.50 9.74 29.37
C GLU A 198 -9.18 8.98 29.50
N ALA A 199 -8.32 9.05 28.49
CA ALA A 199 -6.99 8.45 28.54
C ALA A 199 -6.08 9.13 29.59
N LEU A 200 -6.11 10.46 29.68
CA LEU A 200 -5.39 11.21 30.72
C LEU A 200 -5.85 10.81 32.12
N SER A 201 -7.18 10.74 32.34
CA SER A 201 -7.75 10.31 33.62
C SER A 201 -7.37 8.88 33.98
N ALA A 202 -7.33 7.98 32.98
CA ALA A 202 -6.91 6.60 33.18
C ALA A 202 -5.44 6.50 33.62
N LEU A 203 -4.54 7.26 32.99
CA LEU A 203 -3.12 7.31 33.37
C LEU A 203 -2.92 7.93 34.75
N ALA A 204 -3.57 9.06 35.04
CA ALA A 204 -3.48 9.72 36.34
C ALA A 204 -4.00 8.83 37.48
N ALA A 205 -5.11 8.11 37.26
CA ALA A 205 -5.64 7.15 38.22
C ALA A 205 -4.70 5.95 38.47
N GLN A 206 -3.82 5.65 37.51
CA GLN A 206 -2.78 4.63 37.62
C GLN A 206 -1.49 5.18 38.27
N GLY A 207 -1.46 6.47 38.65
CA GLY A 207 -0.36 7.09 39.37
C GLY A 207 0.64 7.84 38.49
N ALA A 208 0.36 8.04 37.19
CA ALA A 208 1.22 8.83 36.32
C ALA A 208 1.14 10.33 36.69
N ASP A 209 2.29 10.94 36.94
CA ASP A 209 2.46 12.37 37.21
C ASP A 209 3.24 13.10 36.10
N GLN A 210 3.94 12.37 35.23
CA GLN A 210 4.56 12.84 33.99
C GLN A 210 3.90 12.20 32.77
N ILE A 211 3.19 13.01 31.97
CA ILE A 211 2.47 12.52 30.78
C ILE A 211 2.88 13.30 29.54
N VAL A 212 3.26 12.59 28.48
CA VAL A 212 3.34 13.17 27.13
C VAL A 212 2.05 12.90 26.37
N VAL A 213 1.46 13.93 25.76
CA VAL A 213 0.34 13.79 24.83
C VAL A 213 0.88 13.98 23.42
N GLN A 214 0.80 12.94 22.60
CA GLN A 214 1.39 12.93 21.27
C GLN A 214 0.34 12.60 20.21
N GLY A 215 0.14 13.52 19.27
CA GLY A 215 -0.75 13.31 18.14
C GLY A 215 -0.08 12.50 17.03
N ASN A 216 -0.78 11.49 16.50
CA ASN A 216 -0.44 10.85 15.23
C ASN A 216 -0.98 11.69 14.05
N PHE A 217 -0.46 12.92 13.94
CA PHE A 217 -0.87 13.92 12.94
C PHE A 217 0.35 14.33 12.11
N LEU A 218 0.16 14.48 10.80
CA LEU A 218 1.24 14.87 9.90
C LEU A 218 1.65 16.33 10.08
N PHE A 219 0.70 17.26 10.17
CA PHE A 219 0.97 18.70 10.15
C PHE A 219 0.15 19.44 11.21
N PRO A 220 0.55 20.68 11.56
CA PRO A 220 -0.30 21.57 12.34
C PRO A 220 -1.69 21.76 11.71
N GLY A 221 -2.68 21.98 12.56
CA GLY A 221 -4.07 22.19 12.16
C GLY A 221 -5.04 21.98 13.31
N LEU A 222 -6.34 22.01 12.99
CA LEU A 222 -7.41 21.96 13.99
C LEU A 222 -7.35 20.75 14.93
N LEU A 223 -6.91 19.59 14.45
CA LEU A 223 -6.79 18.39 15.31
C LEU A 223 -5.77 18.61 16.43
N HIS A 224 -4.65 19.27 16.13
CA HIS A 224 -3.63 19.60 17.13
C HIS A 224 -4.15 20.68 18.09
N VAL A 225 -4.84 21.70 17.57
CA VAL A 225 -5.46 22.77 18.40
C VAL A 225 -6.47 22.17 19.39
N TRP A 226 -7.42 21.37 18.91
CA TRP A 226 -8.43 20.74 19.77
C TRP A 226 -7.83 19.77 20.77
N MET A 227 -6.75 19.07 20.40
CA MET A 227 -6.01 18.22 21.33
C MET A 227 -5.43 19.05 22.48
N THR A 228 -4.76 20.16 22.15
CA THR A 228 -4.22 21.09 23.15
C THR A 228 -5.30 21.66 24.05
N GLU A 229 -6.41 22.13 23.49
CA GLU A 229 -7.55 22.64 24.28
C GLU A 229 -8.13 21.59 25.24
N GLN A 230 -8.27 20.34 24.80
CA GLN A 230 -8.74 19.24 25.66
C GLN A 230 -7.75 18.91 26.78
N VAL A 231 -6.44 18.95 26.48
CA VAL A 231 -5.38 18.74 27.46
C VAL A 231 -5.37 19.85 28.51
N GLU A 232 -5.39 21.12 28.10
CA GLU A 232 -5.38 22.28 28.99
C GLU A 232 -6.61 22.30 29.90
N ALA A 233 -7.80 22.03 29.35
CA ALA A 233 -9.04 21.95 30.11
C ALA A 233 -9.00 20.84 31.17
N TRP A 234 -8.44 19.67 30.83
CA TRP A 234 -8.26 18.57 31.78
C TRP A 234 -7.23 18.92 32.86
N GLN A 235 -6.08 19.47 32.47
CA GLN A 235 -4.97 19.79 33.35
C GLN A 235 -5.32 20.86 34.39
N ALA A 236 -6.21 21.81 34.06
CA ALA A 236 -6.70 22.81 35.00
C ALA A 236 -7.33 22.21 36.28
N SER A 237 -7.81 20.96 36.22
CA SER A 237 -8.35 20.22 37.36
C SER A 237 -7.40 19.18 37.96
N HIS A 238 -6.20 19.02 37.40
CA HIS A 238 -5.19 18.03 37.81
C HIS A 238 -3.79 18.68 37.95
N PRO A 239 -3.61 19.65 38.86
CA PRO A 239 -2.35 20.41 38.98
C PRO A 239 -1.14 19.57 39.44
N GLY A 240 -1.37 18.34 39.92
CA GLY A 240 -0.30 17.41 40.29
C GLY A 240 0.25 16.57 39.12
N VAL A 241 -0.30 16.73 37.91
CA VAL A 241 0.16 16.03 36.71
C VAL A 241 0.79 17.03 35.76
N GLU A 242 2.09 16.88 35.52
CA GLU A 242 2.81 17.63 34.50
C GLU A 242 2.54 17.00 33.13
N ILE A 243 2.17 17.82 32.15
CA ILE A 243 1.88 17.37 30.79
C ILE A 243 2.79 18.09 29.80
N ARG A 244 3.36 17.33 28.86
CA ARG A 244 4.04 17.87 27.67
C ARG A 244 3.30 17.44 26.42
N ILE A 245 3.02 18.38 25.53
CA ILE A 245 2.42 18.07 24.22
C ILE A 245 3.55 17.95 23.20
N ALA A 246 3.69 16.78 22.59
CA ALA A 246 4.69 16.54 21.57
C ALA A 246 4.31 17.27 20.27
N PRO A 247 5.29 17.79 19.51
CA PRO A 247 5.02 18.35 18.19
C PRO A 247 4.44 17.28 17.25
N VAL A 248 3.77 17.74 16.19
CA VAL A 248 3.28 16.88 15.11
C VAL A 248 4.45 16.17 14.40
N ILE A 249 4.16 15.17 13.57
CA ILE A 249 5.21 14.44 12.82
C ILE A 249 6.01 15.41 11.93
N GLY A 250 5.33 16.31 11.24
CA GLY A 250 5.89 17.39 10.44
C GLY A 250 6.70 16.94 9.24
N ASP A 251 7.41 17.90 8.64
CA ASP A 251 8.41 17.65 7.63
C ASP A 251 9.59 16.82 8.20
N CYS A 252 9.80 15.62 7.65
CA CYS A 252 10.93 14.77 7.99
C CYS A 252 11.25 13.74 6.89
N ASP A 253 12.48 13.22 6.94
CA ASP A 253 12.96 12.22 5.99
C ASP A 253 12.13 10.94 5.99
N GLU A 254 11.62 10.52 7.15
CA GLU A 254 10.78 9.33 7.28
C GLU A 254 9.52 9.40 6.41
N VAL A 255 8.81 10.53 6.46
CA VAL A 255 7.59 10.72 5.67
C VAL A 255 7.94 10.85 4.20
N ALA A 256 8.98 11.63 3.88
CA ALA A 256 9.43 11.82 2.51
C ALA A 256 9.86 10.49 1.87
N ASP A 257 10.59 9.63 2.58
CA ASP A 257 11.02 8.32 2.09
C ASP A 257 9.82 7.38 1.85
N VAL A 258 8.78 7.44 2.68
CA VAL A 258 7.54 6.68 2.43
C VAL A 258 6.87 7.19 1.16
N VAL A 259 6.73 8.51 0.98
CA VAL A 259 6.12 9.08 -0.24
C VAL A 259 6.93 8.72 -1.48
N VAL A 260 8.27 8.77 -1.41
CA VAL A 260 9.15 8.35 -2.51
C VAL A 260 8.95 6.88 -2.86
N ASP A 261 8.80 6.01 -1.85
CA ASP A 261 8.48 4.60 -2.10
C ASP A 261 7.11 4.46 -2.74
N ARG A 262 6.07 5.14 -2.24
CA ARG A 262 4.71 5.12 -2.86
C ARG A 262 4.71 5.61 -4.30
N TYR A 263 5.49 6.65 -4.57
CA TYR A 263 5.69 7.19 -5.92
C TYR A 263 6.40 6.20 -6.85
N ARG A 264 7.40 5.47 -6.34
CA ARG A 264 8.13 4.42 -7.10
C ARG A 264 7.38 3.09 -7.16
N GLU A 265 6.29 2.96 -6.40
CA GLU A 265 5.41 1.80 -6.36
C GLU A 265 4.19 1.83 -7.32
N PRO A 266 4.00 2.70 -8.32
CA PRO A 266 2.70 2.97 -8.89
C PRO A 266 2.20 1.84 -9.80
N LEU A 267 0.89 1.64 -9.67
CA LEU A 267 0.16 0.50 -10.18
C LEU A 267 -1.28 0.91 -10.51
N ASP A 268 -1.66 0.68 -11.76
CA ASP A 268 -2.98 0.75 -12.43
C ASP A 268 -3.82 2.05 -12.31
N GLU A 269 -4.62 2.26 -13.36
CA GLU A 269 -5.60 3.34 -13.50
C GLU A 269 -6.73 3.18 -12.47
N VAL A 270 -7.11 4.31 -11.87
CA VAL A 270 -8.36 4.61 -11.14
C VAL A 270 -9.06 3.44 -10.41
N GLY A 271 -9.03 3.50 -9.08
CA GLY A 271 -10.12 3.02 -8.22
C GLY A 271 -9.84 1.75 -7.42
N LEU A 272 -10.62 1.55 -6.36
CA LEU A 272 -10.67 0.32 -5.56
C LEU A 272 -11.42 -0.83 -6.26
N GLY A 273 -11.35 -0.88 -7.60
CA GLY A 273 -11.60 -2.07 -8.41
C GLY A 273 -10.25 -2.65 -8.86
N GLU A 274 -10.16 -3.96 -9.03
CA GLU A 274 -8.90 -4.70 -9.34
C GLU A 274 -7.76 -4.57 -8.29
N GLY A 275 -7.89 -3.73 -7.25
CA GLY A 275 -6.86 -3.41 -6.25
C GLY A 275 -6.95 -4.10 -4.88
N ALA A 276 -7.95 -4.96 -4.63
CA ALA A 276 -8.06 -5.67 -3.36
C ALA A 276 -6.84 -6.58 -3.12
N PRO A 277 -6.28 -6.64 -1.90
CA PRO A 277 -5.18 -7.54 -1.60
C PRO A 277 -5.61 -8.99 -1.82
N VAL A 278 -4.73 -9.80 -2.40
CA VAL A 278 -4.98 -11.23 -2.61
C VAL A 278 -5.17 -11.89 -1.24
N TYR A 279 -6.29 -12.57 -1.05
CA TYR A 279 -6.46 -13.43 0.12
C TYR A 279 -5.57 -14.67 -0.01
N MET A 280 -4.61 -14.80 0.90
CA MET A 280 -3.63 -15.87 0.87
C MET A 280 -4.26 -17.19 1.26
N THR A 281 -4.45 -18.07 0.27
CA THR A 281 -4.93 -19.43 0.47
C THR A 281 -4.23 -20.41 -0.47
N GLY A 282 -4.13 -21.66 -0.04
CA GLY A 282 -3.55 -22.75 -0.83
C GLY A 282 -4.61 -23.61 -1.50
N LEU A 283 -4.37 -24.02 -2.75
CA LEU A 283 -5.25 -24.93 -3.48
C LEU A 283 -4.68 -26.36 -3.46
N ARG A 284 -5.52 -27.35 -3.13
CA ARG A 284 -5.16 -28.77 -3.18
C ARG A 284 -5.60 -29.37 -4.51
N LEU A 285 -4.65 -29.58 -5.42
CA LEU A 285 -4.92 -29.97 -6.81
C LEU A 285 -4.94 -31.49 -7.06
N GLN A 286 -4.69 -32.32 -6.04
CA GLN A 286 -4.66 -33.78 -6.20
C GLN A 286 -5.96 -34.31 -6.84
N GLY A 287 -5.85 -34.91 -8.03
CA GLY A 287 -6.98 -35.47 -8.79
C GLY A 287 -7.97 -34.41 -9.31
N ARG A 288 -7.60 -33.13 -9.33
CA ARG A 288 -8.42 -32.06 -9.89
C ARG A 288 -8.06 -31.82 -11.34
N LYS A 289 -9.07 -31.68 -12.19
CA LYS A 289 -8.91 -31.27 -13.60
C LYS A 289 -8.45 -29.82 -13.67
N VAL A 290 -7.26 -29.61 -14.25
CA VAL A 290 -6.66 -28.29 -14.44
C VAL A 290 -6.45 -28.03 -15.92
N LEU A 291 -7.04 -26.95 -16.43
CA LEU A 291 -6.88 -26.51 -17.81
C LEU A 291 -5.68 -25.56 -17.92
N VAL A 292 -4.83 -25.76 -18.92
CA VAL A 292 -3.81 -24.80 -19.32
C VAL A 292 -4.07 -24.39 -20.77
N VAL A 293 -4.37 -23.11 -20.97
CA VAL A 293 -4.63 -22.55 -22.29
C VAL A 293 -3.34 -21.89 -22.78
N GLY A 294 -2.76 -22.45 -23.83
CA GLY A 294 -1.44 -22.06 -24.34
C GLY A 294 -0.33 -23.04 -23.97
N ALA A 295 0.74 -23.03 -24.78
CA ALA A 295 1.84 -23.99 -24.67
C ALA A 295 3.23 -23.35 -24.87
N GLY A 296 3.33 -22.05 -24.56
CA GLY A 296 4.60 -21.32 -24.56
C GLY A 296 5.48 -21.67 -23.35
N HIS A 297 6.66 -21.04 -23.26
CA HIS A 297 7.65 -21.32 -22.21
C HIS A 297 7.11 -21.11 -20.78
N VAL A 298 6.19 -20.16 -20.58
CA VAL A 298 5.51 -19.96 -19.29
C VAL A 298 4.64 -21.19 -18.96
N ALA A 299 3.83 -21.65 -19.91
CA ALA A 299 2.96 -22.82 -19.75
C ALA A 299 3.76 -24.09 -19.43
N GLU A 300 4.86 -24.35 -20.15
CA GLU A 300 5.71 -25.53 -19.89
C GLU A 300 6.22 -25.55 -18.44
N ARG A 301 6.67 -24.41 -17.89
CA ARG A 301 7.12 -24.32 -16.50
C ARG A 301 5.99 -24.50 -15.49
N ARG A 302 4.79 -23.99 -15.79
CA ARG A 302 3.62 -24.11 -14.90
C ARG A 302 3.09 -25.53 -14.85
N VAL A 303 3.03 -26.21 -15.99
CA VAL A 303 2.54 -27.59 -16.12
C VAL A 303 3.34 -28.55 -15.23
N VAL A 304 4.67 -28.42 -15.16
CA VAL A 304 5.49 -29.24 -14.25
C VAL A 304 5.03 -29.09 -12.79
N ARG A 305 4.83 -27.86 -12.33
CA ARG A 305 4.41 -27.58 -10.95
C ARG A 305 2.99 -28.06 -10.65
N LEU A 306 2.10 -28.01 -11.64
CA LEU A 306 0.74 -28.54 -11.53
C LEU A 306 0.75 -30.06 -11.36
N LEU A 307 1.55 -30.77 -12.16
CA LEU A 307 1.74 -32.21 -12.04
C LEU A 307 2.34 -32.61 -10.68
N GLU A 308 3.35 -31.87 -10.20
CA GLU A 308 3.92 -32.07 -8.86
C GLU A 308 2.90 -31.88 -7.73
N ALA A 309 1.88 -31.04 -7.94
CA ALA A 309 0.76 -30.84 -7.02
C ALA A 309 -0.36 -31.89 -7.17
N GLY A 310 -0.19 -32.87 -8.07
CA GLY A 310 -1.12 -33.96 -8.31
C GLY A 310 -2.30 -33.62 -9.22
N ALA A 311 -2.22 -32.53 -9.99
CA ALA A 311 -3.27 -32.14 -10.93
C ALA A 311 -3.40 -33.10 -12.12
N GLU A 312 -4.62 -33.27 -12.60
CA GLU A 312 -4.92 -33.87 -13.90
C GLU A 312 -4.88 -32.75 -14.95
N VAL A 313 -3.75 -32.61 -15.64
CA VAL A 313 -3.48 -31.46 -16.50
C VAL A 313 -3.95 -31.73 -17.93
N HIS A 314 -4.88 -30.89 -18.40
CA HIS A 314 -5.32 -30.81 -19.78
C HIS A 314 -4.82 -29.51 -20.41
N VAL A 315 -4.24 -29.58 -21.60
CA VAL A 315 -3.61 -28.46 -22.29
C VAL A 315 -4.24 -28.28 -23.67
N VAL A 316 -4.72 -27.07 -23.95
CA VAL A 316 -5.23 -26.69 -25.28
C VAL A 316 -4.35 -25.59 -25.86
N ALA A 317 -3.77 -25.85 -27.04
CA ALA A 317 -2.97 -24.85 -27.75
C ALA A 317 -2.83 -25.21 -29.24
N PRO A 318 -2.97 -24.25 -30.19
CA PRO A 318 -2.78 -24.53 -31.61
C PRO A 318 -1.39 -25.09 -31.95
N ASN A 319 -0.38 -24.61 -31.22
CA ASN A 319 1.02 -25.01 -31.35
C ASN A 319 1.57 -25.38 -29.97
N SER A 320 2.46 -26.38 -29.89
CA SER A 320 3.05 -26.84 -28.64
C SER A 320 4.57 -26.95 -28.72
N GLY A 321 5.26 -26.53 -27.66
CA GLY A 321 6.70 -26.74 -27.50
C GLY A 321 7.12 -28.21 -27.38
N ILE A 322 8.43 -28.44 -27.43
CA ILE A 322 9.03 -29.78 -27.40
C ILE A 322 8.73 -30.48 -26.06
N GLN A 323 8.75 -29.76 -24.94
CA GLN A 323 8.57 -30.37 -23.61
C GLN A 323 7.14 -30.88 -23.43
N LEU A 324 6.13 -30.06 -23.77
CA LEU A 324 4.72 -30.47 -23.68
C LEU A 324 4.40 -31.65 -24.59
N THR A 325 4.92 -31.65 -25.82
CA THR A 325 4.77 -32.79 -26.73
C THR A 325 5.37 -34.08 -26.14
N ARG A 326 6.51 -33.98 -25.45
CA ARG A 326 7.16 -35.12 -24.80
C ARG A 326 6.36 -35.61 -23.58
N MET A 327 5.81 -34.70 -22.78
CA MET A 327 4.96 -35.04 -21.62
C MET A 327 3.69 -35.75 -22.06
N SER A 328 3.03 -35.26 -23.12
CA SER A 328 1.83 -35.89 -23.69
C SER A 328 2.11 -37.31 -24.19
N ARG A 329 3.20 -37.53 -24.94
CA ARG A 329 3.60 -38.89 -25.38
C ARG A 329 3.87 -39.87 -24.24
N LYS A 330 4.22 -39.37 -23.06
CA LYS A 330 4.43 -40.17 -21.84
C LYS A 330 3.14 -40.38 -21.04
N GLY A 331 2.00 -39.84 -21.50
CA GLY A 331 0.72 -39.91 -20.80
C GLY A 331 0.66 -39.04 -19.53
N LEU A 332 1.55 -38.05 -19.41
CA LEU A 332 1.59 -37.17 -18.22
C LEU A 332 0.59 -36.01 -18.30
N VAL A 333 0.26 -35.57 -19.52
CA VAL A 333 -0.71 -34.50 -19.78
C VAL A 333 -1.58 -34.90 -20.96
N ASP A 334 -2.83 -34.47 -20.92
CA ASP A 334 -3.69 -34.51 -22.09
C ASP A 334 -3.46 -33.23 -22.92
N LEU A 335 -3.10 -33.36 -24.19
CA LEU A 335 -2.71 -32.22 -25.03
C LEU A 335 -3.52 -32.23 -26.33
N GLU A 336 -4.34 -31.21 -26.50
CA GLU A 336 -5.10 -30.98 -27.71
C GLU A 336 -4.52 -29.83 -28.53
N ARG A 337 -4.14 -30.14 -29.78
CA ARG A 337 -3.52 -29.19 -30.70
C ARG A 337 -4.54 -28.37 -31.47
N ARG A 338 -5.29 -27.54 -30.75
CA ARG A 338 -6.32 -26.64 -31.31
C ARG A 338 -6.43 -25.36 -30.48
N ALA A 339 -7.19 -24.40 -31.00
CA ALA A 339 -7.56 -23.20 -30.25
C ALA A 339 -8.50 -23.54 -29.08
N PHE A 340 -8.49 -22.67 -28.07
CA PHE A 340 -9.41 -22.71 -26.94
C PHE A 340 -10.87 -22.59 -27.41
N GLN A 341 -11.73 -23.35 -26.75
CA GLN A 341 -13.18 -23.30 -26.87
C GLN A 341 -13.78 -23.17 -25.46
N VAL A 342 -14.92 -22.50 -25.33
CA VAL A 342 -15.52 -22.21 -24.01
C VAL A 342 -15.86 -23.49 -23.25
N GLU A 343 -16.23 -24.54 -23.98
CA GLU A 343 -16.53 -25.89 -23.49
C GLU A 343 -15.31 -26.58 -22.84
N ASP A 344 -14.09 -26.11 -23.12
CA ASP A 344 -12.88 -26.62 -22.47
C ASP A 344 -12.89 -26.41 -20.95
N LEU A 345 -13.67 -25.42 -20.48
CA LEU A 345 -13.88 -25.14 -19.06
C LEU A 345 -14.84 -26.11 -18.38
N ASP A 346 -15.50 -27.00 -19.12
CA ASP A 346 -16.47 -27.93 -18.56
C ASP A 346 -15.79 -28.94 -17.62
N GLY A 347 -16.28 -28.96 -16.38
CA GLY A 347 -15.73 -29.78 -15.30
C GLY A 347 -14.31 -29.38 -14.84
N VAL A 348 -13.77 -28.25 -15.32
CA VAL A 348 -12.48 -27.72 -14.89
C VAL A 348 -12.62 -27.09 -13.51
N TRP A 349 -11.65 -27.33 -12.63
CA TRP A 349 -11.64 -26.75 -11.28
C TRP A 349 -10.70 -25.54 -11.17
N PHE A 350 -9.65 -25.50 -12.00
CA PHE A 350 -8.65 -24.44 -12.04
C PHE A 350 -8.12 -24.28 -13.46
N VAL A 351 -7.97 -23.05 -13.93
CA VAL A 351 -7.45 -22.75 -15.27
C VAL A 351 -6.28 -21.77 -15.21
N GLN A 352 -5.28 -21.97 -16.08
CA GLN A 352 -4.24 -20.98 -16.36
C GLN A 352 -4.31 -20.54 -17.82
N ALA A 353 -4.63 -19.26 -18.04
CA ALA A 353 -4.64 -18.59 -19.33
C ALA A 353 -3.25 -18.03 -19.63
N LEU A 354 -2.48 -18.74 -20.47
CA LEU A 354 -1.04 -18.52 -20.70
C LEU A 354 -0.74 -18.38 -22.20
N THR A 355 -1.63 -17.74 -22.95
CA THR A 355 -1.42 -17.46 -24.36
C THR A 355 -0.71 -16.11 -24.54
N ASN A 356 -0.14 -15.88 -25.73
CA ASN A 356 0.35 -14.56 -26.13
C ASN A 356 -0.79 -13.67 -26.69
N ASP A 357 -2.03 -14.16 -26.70
CA ASP A 357 -3.20 -13.46 -27.24
C ASP A 357 -4.04 -12.95 -26.05
N PRO A 358 -4.00 -11.63 -25.75
CA PRO A 358 -4.70 -11.05 -24.61
C PRO A 358 -6.22 -11.25 -24.66
N GLU A 359 -6.81 -11.34 -25.86
CA GLU A 359 -8.26 -11.53 -26.04
C GLU A 359 -8.66 -12.95 -25.64
N VAL A 360 -7.85 -13.96 -26.02
CA VAL A 360 -8.07 -15.34 -25.56
C VAL A 360 -7.93 -15.42 -24.04
N ASN A 361 -6.94 -14.76 -23.45
CA ASN A 361 -6.76 -14.77 -22.00
C ASN A 361 -7.92 -14.07 -21.26
N ALA A 362 -8.47 -13.00 -21.84
CA ALA A 362 -9.64 -12.30 -21.30
C ALA A 362 -10.90 -13.19 -21.37
N LEU A 363 -11.14 -13.82 -22.53
CA LEU A 363 -12.26 -14.74 -22.71
C LEU A 363 -12.22 -15.92 -21.74
N VAL A 364 -11.05 -16.55 -21.55
CA VAL A 364 -10.87 -17.65 -20.59
C VAL A 364 -11.22 -17.19 -19.17
N ALA A 365 -10.75 -16.00 -18.78
CA ALA A 365 -11.00 -15.48 -17.44
C ALA A 365 -12.48 -15.13 -17.21
N GLU A 366 -13.13 -14.47 -18.16
CA GLU A 366 -14.54 -14.12 -18.09
C GLU A 366 -15.42 -15.39 -18.00
N GLU A 367 -15.17 -16.37 -18.86
CA GLU A 367 -15.97 -17.60 -18.89
C GLU A 367 -15.68 -18.52 -17.69
N ALA A 368 -14.47 -18.48 -17.14
CA ALA A 368 -14.14 -19.19 -15.90
C ALA A 368 -14.86 -18.58 -14.70
N ASP A 369 -14.93 -17.25 -14.61
CA ASP A 369 -15.61 -16.53 -13.52
C ASP A 369 -17.11 -16.86 -13.48
N LYS A 370 -17.77 -16.83 -14.65
CA LYS A 370 -19.19 -17.24 -14.79
C LYS A 370 -19.48 -18.66 -14.28
N ARG A 371 -18.46 -19.54 -14.25
CA ARG A 371 -18.56 -20.96 -13.83
C ARG A 371 -18.04 -21.21 -12.41
N GLY A 372 -17.54 -20.18 -11.72
CA GLY A 372 -16.88 -20.36 -10.42
C GLY A 372 -15.56 -21.12 -10.51
N VAL A 373 -14.90 -21.10 -11.66
CA VAL A 373 -13.59 -21.73 -11.89
C VAL A 373 -12.49 -20.70 -11.60
N PHE A 374 -11.53 -21.07 -10.74
CA PHE A 374 -10.39 -20.22 -10.43
C PHE A 374 -9.50 -20.04 -11.68
N CYS A 375 -9.23 -18.80 -12.07
CA CYS A 375 -8.44 -18.47 -13.26
C CYS A 375 -7.18 -17.68 -12.90
N VAL A 376 -6.02 -18.19 -13.30
CA VAL A 376 -4.77 -17.42 -13.34
C VAL A 376 -4.54 -16.90 -14.75
N ARG A 377 -4.33 -15.60 -14.88
CA ARG A 377 -3.86 -14.98 -16.12
C ARG A 377 -2.35 -14.79 -16.12
N GLY A 378 -1.69 -15.19 -17.21
CA GLY A 378 -0.25 -15.03 -17.40
C GLY A 378 0.18 -13.64 -17.85
N ASP A 379 -0.72 -12.90 -18.48
CA ASP A 379 -0.51 -11.56 -19.04
C ASP A 379 -0.88 -10.44 -18.05
N LYS A 380 -2.13 -10.44 -17.57
CA LYS A 380 -2.72 -9.45 -16.66
C LYS A 380 -3.26 -10.18 -15.43
N GLY A 381 -2.37 -10.56 -14.50
CA GLY A 381 -2.71 -11.41 -13.35
C GLY A 381 -3.87 -10.91 -12.48
N ARG A 382 -4.12 -9.59 -12.46
CA ARG A 382 -5.23 -8.93 -11.73
C ARG A 382 -6.60 -9.19 -12.31
N LYS A 383 -6.66 -9.48 -13.61
CA LYS A 383 -7.89 -9.81 -14.32
C LYS A 383 -8.20 -11.32 -14.24
N GLY A 384 -7.55 -12.03 -13.32
CA GLY A 384 -7.84 -13.41 -12.97
C GLY A 384 -8.34 -13.51 -11.53
N SER A 385 -9.20 -14.49 -11.27
CA SER A 385 -9.74 -14.77 -9.92
C SER A 385 -8.75 -15.49 -9.00
N ALA A 386 -7.59 -15.90 -9.50
CA ALA A 386 -6.53 -16.56 -8.74
C ALA A 386 -5.13 -16.08 -9.15
N PHE A 387 -4.17 -16.24 -8.23
CA PHE A 387 -2.79 -15.80 -8.40
C PHE A 387 -1.81 -16.95 -8.20
N THR A 388 -0.70 -16.93 -8.94
CA THR A 388 0.42 -17.83 -8.67
C THR A 388 1.59 -17.08 -8.01
N PRO A 389 1.87 -17.30 -6.70
CA PRO A 389 2.95 -16.61 -5.99
C PRO A 389 4.34 -16.89 -6.54
N ALA A 390 5.27 -15.98 -6.25
CA ALA A 390 6.70 -16.29 -6.29
C ALA A 390 6.98 -17.34 -5.21
N THR A 391 7.27 -18.57 -5.62
CA THR A 391 7.39 -19.71 -4.70
C THR A 391 8.74 -20.38 -4.90
N GLU A 392 9.39 -20.76 -3.80
CA GLU A 392 10.63 -21.54 -3.77
C GLU A 392 10.63 -22.48 -2.56
N ARG A 393 11.49 -23.51 -2.59
CA ARG A 393 11.66 -24.45 -1.47
C ARG A 393 13.07 -24.36 -0.92
N ALA A 394 13.20 -24.30 0.42
CA ALA A 394 14.47 -24.40 1.12
C ALA A 394 14.27 -25.09 2.47
N GLY A 395 15.18 -26.01 2.82
CA GLY A 395 15.17 -26.68 4.14
C GLY A 395 13.87 -27.43 4.47
N GLY A 396 13.19 -28.00 3.46
CA GLY A 396 11.89 -28.67 3.65
C GLY A 396 10.69 -27.73 3.79
N MET A 397 10.91 -26.41 3.77
CA MET A 397 9.86 -25.39 3.80
C MET A 397 9.57 -24.87 2.40
N THR A 398 8.32 -24.44 2.17
CA THR A 398 7.93 -23.69 0.96
C THR A 398 7.71 -22.24 1.34
N VAL A 399 8.43 -21.33 0.69
CA VAL A 399 8.25 -19.88 0.85
C VAL A 399 7.49 -19.37 -0.36
N SER A 400 6.32 -18.77 -0.11
CA SER A 400 5.52 -18.12 -1.13
C SER A 400 5.35 -16.64 -0.79
N VAL A 401 5.77 -15.78 -1.70
CA VAL A 401 5.59 -14.33 -1.59
C VAL A 401 4.56 -13.91 -2.64
N VAL A 402 3.43 -13.39 -2.16
CA VAL A 402 2.50 -12.63 -2.97
C VAL A 402 2.74 -11.16 -2.66
N GLY A 403 3.29 -10.44 -3.63
CA GLY A 403 3.33 -8.99 -3.59
C GLY A 403 2.11 -8.43 -4.31
N ASP A 404 1.70 -7.26 -3.89
CA ASP A 404 0.80 -6.42 -4.64
C ASP A 404 1.58 -5.85 -5.84
N ARG A 405 1.63 -6.63 -6.92
CA ARG A 405 1.77 -6.11 -8.29
C ARG A 405 3.20 -5.92 -8.85
N THR A 406 4.25 -6.52 -8.28
CA THR A 406 5.57 -6.66 -8.97
C THR A 406 6.19 -8.06 -8.82
N PRO A 407 6.06 -8.96 -9.83
CA PRO A 407 6.62 -10.32 -9.76
C PRO A 407 8.12 -10.36 -9.45
N ARG A 408 8.88 -9.35 -9.92
CA ARG A 408 10.32 -9.23 -9.63
C ARG A 408 10.61 -8.85 -8.18
N ARG A 409 9.81 -7.99 -7.54
CA ARG A 409 9.95 -7.65 -6.12
C ARG A 409 9.58 -8.84 -5.25
N SER A 410 8.49 -9.53 -5.58
CA SER A 410 8.11 -10.77 -4.89
C SER A 410 9.20 -11.83 -5.01
N ALA A 411 9.83 -11.97 -6.18
CA ALA A 411 10.97 -12.86 -6.37
C ALA A 411 12.19 -12.43 -5.55
N LYS A 412 12.56 -11.13 -5.58
CA LYS A 412 13.69 -10.60 -4.81
C LYS A 412 13.51 -10.78 -3.30
N LEU A 413 12.33 -10.43 -2.78
CA LEU A 413 11.98 -10.59 -1.36
C LEU A 413 11.99 -12.07 -0.97
N ARG A 414 11.40 -12.94 -1.80
CA ARG A 414 11.49 -14.40 -1.61
C ARG A 414 12.94 -14.85 -1.54
N ASP A 415 13.81 -14.40 -2.44
CA ASP A 415 15.23 -14.77 -2.46
C ASP A 415 15.99 -14.25 -1.23
N GLU A 416 15.64 -13.07 -0.72
CA GLU A 416 16.15 -12.53 0.55
C GLU A 416 15.70 -13.37 1.76
N VAL A 417 14.42 -13.73 1.83
CA VAL A 417 13.89 -14.63 2.87
C VAL A 417 14.57 -16.00 2.81
N LEU A 418 14.80 -16.55 1.62
CA LEU A 418 15.50 -17.83 1.47
C LEU A 418 16.95 -17.75 1.96
N ARG A 419 17.67 -16.66 1.64
CA ARG A 419 19.03 -16.45 2.15
C ARG A 419 19.05 -16.45 3.68
N ALA A 420 18.11 -15.75 4.32
CA ALA A 420 18.00 -15.74 5.78
C ALA A 420 17.68 -17.13 6.37
N LEU A 421 16.93 -17.97 5.66
CA LEU A 421 16.60 -19.34 6.09
C LEU A 421 17.73 -20.36 5.87
N GLN A 422 18.72 -20.04 5.04
CA GLN A 422 19.82 -20.93 4.69
C GLN A 422 21.07 -20.73 5.54
N GLY A 423 21.13 -19.67 6.35
CA GLY A 423 22.27 -19.33 7.22
C GLY A 423 23.29 -18.45 6.51
#